data_AF-A0A0F9DQW3-F1
#
_entry.id   AF-A0A0F9DQW3-F1
#
_cell.length_a   1.000
_cell.length_b   1.000
_cell.length_c   1.000
_cell.angle_alpha   90.00
_cell.angle_beta   90.00
_cell.angle_gamma   90.00
#
_symmetry.space_group_name_H-M   'P 1'
#
loop_
_entity.id
_entity.type
_entity.pdbx_description
1 polymer ?
#
loop_
_entity_poly.entity_id
_entity_poly.type
_entity_poly.pdbx_seq_one_letter_code
_entity_poly.pdbx_strand_id
1 'polypeptide(L)' 'VLVFPGFFRGLLDAGVKRVDRRLFAAAAHALADVCGEPTPERVIPNVLDPGCDVGAAVAKSVAQEAACMACEASS' A
#
# COMPACT_ATOMS: atom_id res chain seq x y z
N VAL A 1 -11.42 5.10 6.23
CA VAL A 1 -10.64 3.83 6.20
C VAL A 1 -10.03 3.72 4.81
N LEU A 2 -8.76 4.10 4.62
CA LEU A 2 -8.18 4.38 3.27
C LEU A 2 -7.20 3.31 2.80
N VAL A 3 -6.43 2.73 3.72
CA VAL A 3 -5.43 1.67 3.47
C VAL A 3 -6.12 0.31 3.27
N PHE A 4 -7.32 0.16 3.82
CA PHE A 4 -8.18 -1.01 3.63
C PHE A 4 -9.13 -0.74 2.45
N PRO A 5 -9.40 -1.70 1.55
CA PRO A 5 -9.06 -3.14 1.57
C PRO A 5 -7.72 -3.52 0.93
N GLY A 6 -7.05 -2.58 0.24
CA GLY A 6 -5.85 -2.85 -0.57
C GLY A 6 -4.71 -3.52 0.21
N PHE A 7 -4.43 -3.04 1.42
CA PHE A 7 -3.36 -3.60 2.26
C PHE A 7 -3.54 -5.10 2.52
N PHE A 8 -4.75 -5.52 2.90
CA PHE A 8 -5.03 -6.92 3.15
C PHE A 8 -4.94 -7.75 1.87
N ARG A 9 -5.40 -7.20 0.75
CA ARG A 9 -5.27 -7.88 -0.54
C ARG A 9 -3.81 -8.15 -0.88
N GLY A 10 -2.93 -7.15 -0.71
CA GLY A 10 -1.49 -7.32 -0.93
C GLY A 10 -0.85 -8.35 0.00
N LEU A 11 -1.22 -8.36 1.29
CA LEU A 11 -0.75 -9.37 2.25
C LEU A 11 -1.18 -10.80 1.87
N LEU A 12 -2.44 -10.96 1.46
CA LEU A 12 -3.00 -12.26 1.07
C LEU A 12 -2.38 -12.76 -0.24
N ASP A 13 -2.24 -11.89 -1.23
CA ASP A 13 -1.63 -12.22 -2.53
C ASP A 13 -0.16 -12.63 -2.37
N ALA A 14 0.57 -12.03 -1.42
CA ALA A 14 1.95 -12.37 -1.12
C ALA A 14 2.12 -13.47 -0.06
N GLY A 15 1.03 -14.04 0.48
CA GLY A 15 1.09 -15.12 1.48
C GLY A 15 1.78 -14.72 2.80
N VAL A 16 1.71 -13.44 3.18
CA VAL A 16 2.41 -12.90 4.34
C VAL A 16 1.82 -13.45 5.63
N LYS A 17 2.67 -14.07 6.47
CA LYS A 17 2.26 -14.64 7.77
C LYS A 17 2.49 -13.71 8.96
N ARG A 18 3.31 -12.67 8.77
CA ARG A 18 3.67 -11.69 9.81
C ARG A 18 3.73 -10.31 9.18
N VAL A 19 3.10 -9.34 9.83
CA VAL A 19 3.11 -7.95 9.37
C VAL A 19 4.24 -7.19 10.05
N ASP A 20 5.11 -6.58 9.25
CA ASP A 20 6.24 -5.77 9.71
C ASP A 20 6.07 -4.29 9.36
N ARG A 21 6.84 -3.42 10.03
CA ARG A 21 6.82 -1.96 9.80
C ARG A 21 7.11 -1.55 8.35
N ARG A 22 7.91 -2.34 7.63
CA ARG A 22 8.22 -2.09 6.22
C ARG A 22 6.98 -2.14 5.33
N LEU A 23 6.06 -3.07 5.58
CA LEU A 23 4.81 -3.18 4.84
C LEU A 23 3.91 -1.96 5.07
N PHE A 24 3.89 -1.43 6.30
CA PHE A 24 3.17 -0.18 6.59
C PHE A 24 3.81 1.03 5.88
N ALA A 25 5.14 1.09 5.80
CA ALA A 25 5.84 2.13 5.06
C ALA A 25 5.54 2.04 3.55
N ALA A 26 5.55 0.82 2.97
CA ALA A 26 5.18 0.59 1.57
C ALA A 26 3.75 1.04 1.26
N ALA A 27 2.81 0.77 2.16
CA ALA A 27 1.43 1.25 2.05
C ALA A 27 1.33 2.78 2.14
N ALA A 28 2.07 3.40 3.07
CA ALA A 28 2.08 4.85 3.24
C ALA A 28 2.65 5.57 2.01
N HIS A 29 3.76 5.06 1.44
CA HIS A 29 4.34 5.59 0.21
C HIS A 29 3.37 5.45 -0.97
N ALA A 30 2.71 4.28 -1.12
CA ALA A 30 1.71 4.10 -2.16
C ALA A 30 0.53 5.08 -2.04
N LEU A 31 0.06 5.39 -0.82
CA LEU A 31 -0.95 6.43 -0.62
C LEU A 31 -0.45 7.82 -1.00
N ALA A 32 0.80 8.15 -0.66
CA ALA A 32 1.39 9.44 -0.99
C ALA A 32 1.51 9.62 -2.51
N ASP A 33 1.99 8.59 -3.21
CA ASP A 33 2.10 8.58 -4.68
C ASP A 33 0.75 8.78 -5.37
N VAL A 34 -0.31 8.18 -4.80
CA VAL A 34 -1.68 8.33 -5.30
C VAL A 34 -2.25 9.72 -5.02
N CYS A 35 -1.87 10.36 -3.92
CA CYS A 35 -2.33 11.71 -3.59
C CYS A 35 -1.74 12.77 -4.53
N GLY A 36 -0.59 12.48 -5.17
CA GLY A 36 0.11 13.40 -6.06
C GLY A 36 0.61 14.62 -5.29
N GLU A 37 0.19 15.82 -5.71
CA GLU A 37 0.56 17.08 -5.03
C GLU A 37 -0.46 17.42 -3.92
N PRO A 38 -0.03 17.39 -2.64
CA PRO A 38 -0.89 17.68 -1.51
C PRO A 38 -1.12 19.19 -1.36
N THR A 39 -2.34 19.57 -1.00
CA THR A 39 -2.68 20.95 -0.58
C THR A 39 -3.06 20.96 0.90
N PRO A 40 -3.09 22.12 1.59
CA PRO A 40 -3.52 22.19 2.98
C PRO A 40 -4.92 21.59 3.22
N GLU A 41 -5.78 21.62 2.21
CA GLU A 41 -7.14 21.08 2.23
C GLU A 41 -7.22 19.63 1.71
N ARG A 42 -6.16 19.12 1.09
CA ARG A 42 -6.13 17.79 0.44
C ARG A 42 -4.77 17.11 0.65
N VAL A 43 -4.58 16.61 1.87
CA VAL A 43 -3.41 15.80 2.26
C VAL A 43 -3.66 14.29 2.13
N ILE A 44 -4.90 13.88 1.85
CA ILE A 44 -5.30 12.47 1.75
C ILE A 44 -6.17 12.27 0.50
N PRO A 45 -5.99 11.19 -0.28
CA PRO A 45 -6.80 10.94 -1.46
C PRO A 45 -8.27 10.68 -1.10
N ASN A 46 -9.17 11.05 -2.01
CA ASN A 46 -10.58 10.71 -1.90
C ASN A 46 -10.80 9.26 -2.36
N VAL A 47 -11.22 8.40 -1.42
CA VAL A 47 -11.47 6.96 -1.70
C VAL A 47 -12.71 6.69 -2.53
N LEU A 48 -13.58 7.67 -2.71
CA LEU A 48 -14.78 7.54 -3.56
C LEU A 48 -14.55 8.10 -4.96
N ASP A 49 -13.35 8.60 -5.26
CA ASP A 49 -13.01 9.08 -6.59
C ASP A 49 -12.82 7.89 -7.55
N PRO A 50 -13.68 7.71 -8.56
CA PRO A 50 -13.58 6.59 -9.50
C PRO A 50 -12.32 6.64 -10.37
N GLY A 51 -11.62 7.78 -10.45
CA GLY A 51 -10.33 7.89 -11.14
C GLY A 51 -9.13 7.42 -10.32
N CYS A 52 -9.33 7.02 -9.06
CA CYS A 52 -8.27 6.82 -8.09
C CYS A 52 -8.45 5.49 -7.32
N ASP A 53 -7.92 4.39 -7.87
CA ASP A 53 -7.96 3.09 -7.18
C ASP A 53 -6.83 2.97 -6.15
N VAL A 54 -7.04 3.62 -5.00
CA VAL A 54 -6.15 3.55 -3.83
C VAL A 54 -5.96 2.09 -3.39
N GLY A 55 -7.00 1.26 -3.51
CA GLY A 55 -6.97 -0.14 -3.10
C GLY A 55 -5.97 -0.96 -3.91
N ALA A 56 -6.04 -0.87 -5.24
CA ALA A 56 -5.12 -1.56 -6.13
C ALA A 56 -3.68 -1.07 -5.99
N ALA A 57 -3.47 0.25 -5.86
CA ALA A 57 -2.15 0.82 -5.68
C ALA A 57 -1.47 0.31 -4.39
N VAL A 58 -2.20 0.35 -3.27
CA VAL A 58 -1.70 -0.15 -1.99
C VAL A 58 -1.47 -1.66 -2.02
N ALA A 59 -2.39 -2.44 -2.60
CA ALA A 59 -2.24 -3.89 -2.70
C ALA A 59 -0.96 -4.27 -3.45
N LYS A 60 -0.71 -3.63 -4.59
CA LYS A 60 0.48 -3.85 -5.41
C LYS A 60 1.76 -3.53 -4.64
N SER A 61 1.83 -2.36 -4.00
CA SER A 61 3.02 -1.94 -3.25
C SER A 61 3.34 -2.89 -2.10
N VAL A 62 2.31 -3.29 -1.33
CA VAL A 62 2.47 -4.22 -0.21
C VAL A 62 2.93 -5.61 -0.68
N ALA A 63 2.37 -6.12 -1.77
CA ALA A 63 2.78 -7.41 -2.34
C ALA A 63 4.23 -7.38 -2.84
N GLN A 64 4.65 -6.27 -3.46
CA GLN A 64 6.03 -6.09 -3.91
C GLN A 64 7.02 -6.02 -2.75
N GLU A 65 6.72 -5.25 -1.71
CA GLU A 65 7.57 -5.16 -0.52
C GLU A 65 7.66 -6.52 0.20
N ALA A 66 6.55 -7.23 0.33
CA ALA A 66 6.53 -8.57 0.90
C ALA A 66 7.42 -9.56 0.11
N ALA A 67 7.40 -9.50 -1.23
CA ALA A 67 8.27 -10.32 -2.07
C ALA A 67 9.75 -9.94 -1.91
N CYS A 68 10.07 -8.64 -1.83
CA CYS A 68 11.43 -8.15 -1.58
C CYS A 68 11.97 -8.67 -0.24
N MET A 69 11.18 -8.56 0.83
CA MET A 69 11.52 -9.08 2.16
C MET A 69 11.78 -10.59 2.16
N ALA A 70 11.03 -11.37 1.37
CA ALA A 70 11.24 -12.80 1.23
C ALA A 70 12.56 -13.15 0.51
N CYS A 71 12.97 -12.35 -0.48
CA CYS A 71 14.26 -12.49 -1.16
C CYS A 71 15.44 -12.18 -0.23
N GLU A 72 15.33 -11.13 0.59
CA GLU A 72 16.37 -10.77 1.58
C GLU A 72 16.55 -11.84 2.66
N ALA A 73 15.46 -12.47 3.12
CA ALA A 73 15.52 -13.53 4.13
C ALA A 73 16.13 -14.85 3.61
N SER A 74 16.27 -15.00 2.29
CA SER A 74 16.79 -16.20 1.63
C SER A 74 18.24 -16.07 1.16
N SER A 75 18.84 -14.88 1.27
CA SER A 75 20.27 -14.60 0.97
C SER A 75 21.11 -14.61 2.24
#